data_AF-A0A1B8AFX0-F1
#
_entry.id   AF-A0A1B8AFX0-F1
#
_cell.length_a   1.000
_cell.length_b   1.000
_cell.length_c   1.000
_cell.angle_alpha   90.00
_cell.angle_beta   90.00
_cell.angle_gamma   90.00
#
_symmetry.space_group_name_H-M   'P 1'
#
loop_
_entity.id
_entity.type
_entity.pdbx_description
1 polymer ?
#
loop_
_entity_poly.entity_id
_entity_poly.type
_entity_poly.pdbx_seq_one_letter_code
_entity_poly.pdbx_strand_id
1 'polypeptide(L)'
;MSTVLRSRCPTAGPEAGKGTGESTTIITTPKLELMSLPTEIHLAISEFLIYPDALSLKHTNAHFYSLVDTGINLKVEWLVERRSLHLECPNDRRCDLGSDLRFCRGSVPLLMRRRREHVECESRPGLGCLVYGTKRCSHRSLLSRSLPRWLQIKLTIEVWWIVLALIPIVFCWIWLAELPWGSILGF
;
A
#
# COMPACT_ATOMS: atom_id res chain seq x y z
N MET A 1 -7.85 25.00 14.77
CA MET A 1 -8.08 23.70 15.44
C MET A 1 -8.32 22.67 14.36
N SER A 2 -7.28 21.91 14.00
CA SER A 2 -7.33 20.91 12.94
C SER A 2 -6.50 19.70 13.40
N THR A 3 -7.18 18.76 14.02
CA THR A 3 -6.69 17.42 14.38
C THR A 3 -7.16 16.45 13.31
N VAL A 4 -6.25 15.67 12.73
CA VAL A 4 -6.43 14.36 12.06
C VAL A 4 -5.11 14.04 11.32
N LEU A 5 -4.45 12.88 11.38
CA LEU A 5 -4.55 11.68 12.21
C LEU A 5 -3.16 11.00 12.21
N ARG A 6 -2.88 10.36 13.34
CA ARG A 6 -1.79 9.44 13.67
C ARG A 6 -1.33 8.51 12.53
N SER A 7 -0.04 8.52 12.26
CA SER A 7 0.74 7.40 11.74
C SER A 7 0.97 6.35 12.82
N ARG A 8 0.38 5.15 12.70
CA ARG A 8 0.76 3.88 13.35
C ARG A 8 0.20 2.74 12.46
N CYS A 9 0.77 1.53 12.35
CA CYS A 9 1.37 0.68 13.38
C CYS A 9 2.18 -0.51 12.73
N PRO A 10 2.66 -1.54 13.48
CA PRO A 10 4.01 -2.12 13.39
C PRO A 10 3.92 -3.66 13.20
N THR A 11 5.00 -4.41 13.40
CA THR A 11 5.04 -5.61 14.29
C THR A 11 6.48 -6.15 14.36
N ALA A 12 7.14 -5.93 15.50
CA ALA A 12 8.23 -6.77 15.95
C ALA A 12 7.61 -7.88 16.80
N GLY A 13 7.88 -9.14 16.44
CA GLY A 13 7.45 -10.31 17.22
C GLY A 13 8.30 -10.51 18.47
N PRO A 14 7.82 -11.32 19.44
CA PRO A 14 8.53 -11.56 20.69
C PRO A 14 9.43 -12.80 20.56
N GLU A 15 10.72 -12.66 20.88
CA GLU A 15 11.54 -13.83 21.22
C GLU A 15 12.01 -13.68 22.67
N ALA A 16 11.45 -14.53 23.52
CA ALA A 16 11.93 -14.76 24.87
C ALA A 16 13.08 -15.77 24.80
N GLY A 17 14.30 -15.31 25.06
CA GLY A 17 15.49 -16.14 25.20
C GLY A 17 16.37 -15.59 26.32
N LYS A 18 16.38 -16.31 27.45
CA LYS A 18 17.13 -16.01 28.67
C LYS A 18 18.52 -16.65 28.55
N GLY A 19 19.61 -15.91 28.73
CA GLY A 19 20.92 -16.52 28.92
C GLY A 19 22.14 -15.64 28.62
N THR A 20 22.71 -15.09 29.69
CA THR A 20 24.16 -14.98 30.00
C THR A 20 25.03 -14.08 29.12
N GLY A 21 25.66 -13.11 29.80
CA GLY A 21 26.43 -12.03 29.20
C GLY A 21 27.64 -12.47 28.40
N GLU A 22 27.72 -11.93 27.20
CA GLU A 22 28.94 -11.77 26.45
C GLU A 22 28.94 -10.33 25.93
N SER A 23 29.97 -9.57 26.30
CA SER A 23 30.10 -8.14 26.00
C SER A 23 30.43 -7.96 24.52
N THR A 24 29.43 -8.13 23.65
CA THR A 24 29.55 -7.83 22.23
C THR A 24 29.54 -6.32 22.06
N THR A 25 30.72 -5.74 21.83
CA THR A 25 30.92 -4.37 21.38
C THR A 25 30.05 -4.16 20.13
N ILE A 26 28.90 -3.47 20.29
CA ILE A 26 28.04 -3.07 19.19
C ILE A 26 28.84 -2.03 18.39
N ILE A 27 29.53 -2.48 17.33
CA ILE A 27 30.03 -1.59 16.29
C ILE A 27 28.78 -0.99 15.65
N THR A 28 28.38 0.18 16.14
CA THR A 28 27.28 0.94 15.57
C THR A 28 27.82 1.54 14.27
N THR A 29 27.72 0.79 13.18
CA THR A 29 28.00 1.33 11.85
C THR A 29 27.13 2.58 11.69
N PRO A 30 27.70 3.76 11.41
CA PRO A 30 26.89 4.95 11.22
C PRO A 30 25.88 4.64 10.12
N LYS A 31 24.59 4.79 10.45
CA LYS A 31 23.51 4.57 9.49
C LYS A 31 23.70 5.59 8.37
N LEU A 32 24.19 5.12 7.23
CA LEU A 32 24.37 5.97 6.06
C LEU A 32 22.99 6.40 5.58
N GLU A 33 22.67 7.68 5.72
CA GLU A 33 21.40 8.24 5.29
C GLU A 33 21.51 8.76 3.85
N LEU A 34 20.44 8.68 3.07
CA LEU A 34 20.43 9.18 1.69
C LEU A 34 20.95 10.62 1.61
N MET A 35 20.51 11.50 2.54
CA MET A 35 20.91 12.92 2.58
C MET A 35 22.39 13.15 2.90
N SER A 36 23.10 12.15 3.41
CA SER A 36 24.54 12.23 3.66
C SER A 36 25.37 12.07 2.39
N LEU A 37 24.76 11.62 1.29
CA LEU A 37 25.42 11.50 0.00
C LEU A 37 25.60 12.87 -0.66
N PRO A 38 26.68 13.04 -1.45
CA PRO A 38 26.90 14.27 -2.19
C PRO A 38 25.91 14.38 -3.36
N THR A 39 25.68 15.61 -3.83
CA THR A 39 24.62 15.95 -4.78
C THR A 39 24.79 15.25 -6.14
N GLU A 40 26.02 14.96 -6.54
CA GLU A 40 26.35 14.22 -7.76
C GLU A 40 25.77 12.81 -7.70
N ILE A 41 25.80 12.16 -6.53
CA ILE A 41 25.20 10.83 -6.38
C ILE A 41 23.68 10.93 -6.35
N HIS A 42 23.12 11.99 -5.76
CA HIS A 42 21.69 12.25 -5.84
C HIS A 42 21.20 12.41 -7.28
N LEU A 43 21.96 13.13 -8.12
CA LEU A 43 21.68 13.27 -9.55
C LEU A 43 21.76 11.93 -10.27
N ALA A 44 22.85 11.19 -10.06
CA ALA A 44 23.02 9.86 -10.66
C ALA A 44 21.87 8.92 -10.28
N ILE A 45 21.45 8.89 -9.01
CA ILE A 45 20.29 8.11 -8.57
C ILE A 45 19.03 8.53 -9.33
N SER A 46 18.79 9.83 -9.49
CA SER A 46 17.59 10.34 -10.16
C SER A 46 17.47 9.94 -11.63
N GLU A 47 18.60 9.78 -12.33
CA GLU A 47 18.65 9.34 -13.73
C GLU A 47 18.23 7.87 -13.92
N PHE A 48 18.41 7.03 -12.89
CA PHE A 48 17.99 5.62 -12.95
C PHE A 48 16.52 5.40 -12.58
N LEU A 49 15.81 6.43 -12.13
CA LEU A 49 14.42 6.29 -11.67
C LEU A 49 13.44 6.44 -12.82
N ILE A 50 12.51 5.49 -12.91
CA ILE A 50 11.35 5.63 -13.80
C ILE A 50 10.40 6.73 -13.29
N TYR A 51 9.54 7.24 -14.17
CA TYR A 51 8.65 8.38 -13.87
C TYR A 51 7.93 8.33 -12.51
N PRO A 52 7.19 7.26 -12.13
CA PRO A 52 6.50 7.22 -10.83
C PRO A 52 7.43 7.32 -9.62
N ASP A 53 8.63 6.77 -9.73
CA ASP A 53 9.60 6.71 -8.64
C ASP A 53 10.37 8.04 -8.54
N ALA A 54 10.75 8.63 -9.69
CA ALA A 54 11.33 9.97 -9.77
C ALA A 54 10.37 11.04 -9.22
N LEU A 55 9.08 11.00 -9.60
CA LEU A 55 8.07 11.91 -9.07
C LEU A 55 7.90 11.75 -7.55
N SER A 56 7.95 10.52 -7.05
CA SER A 56 7.89 10.26 -5.62
C SER A 56 9.09 10.86 -4.90
N LEU A 57 10.32 10.66 -5.42
CA LEU A 57 11.56 11.24 -4.87
C LEU A 57 11.50 12.76 -4.84
N LYS A 58 11.07 13.38 -5.95
CA LYS A 58 10.90 14.83 -6.10
C LYS A 58 10.03 15.45 -5.01
N HIS A 59 8.99 14.73 -4.56
CA HIS A 59 8.06 15.19 -3.53
C HIS A 59 8.44 14.81 -2.08
N THR A 60 9.61 14.18 -1.86
CA THR A 60 10.05 13.83 -0.49
C THR A 60 10.67 15.00 0.27
N ASN A 61 11.44 15.86 -0.40
CA ASN A 61 12.18 16.98 0.20
C ASN A 61 12.38 18.11 -0.82
N ALA A 62 12.51 19.35 -0.36
CA ALA A 62 12.80 20.52 -1.18
C ALA A 62 14.09 20.37 -2.02
N HIS A 63 15.14 19.74 -1.47
CA HIS A 63 16.38 19.45 -2.21
C HIS A 63 16.11 18.62 -3.47
N PHE A 64 15.36 17.51 -3.34
CA PHE A 64 14.99 16.68 -4.48
C PHE A 64 13.96 17.33 -5.39
N TYR A 65 13.12 18.22 -4.86
CA TYR A 65 12.15 18.96 -5.67
C TYR A 65 12.83 19.83 -6.74
N SER A 66 13.95 20.47 -6.39
CA SER A 66 14.75 21.27 -7.33
C SER A 66 15.71 20.45 -8.17
N LEU A 67 16.15 19.29 -7.68
CA LEU A 67 17.18 18.48 -8.32
C LEU A 67 16.62 17.49 -9.36
N VAL A 68 15.50 16.83 -9.04
CA VAL A 68 14.99 15.70 -9.83
C VAL A 68 14.17 16.20 -11.02
N ASP A 69 14.63 15.85 -12.23
CA ASP A 69 13.87 16.12 -13.44
C ASP A 69 12.79 15.05 -13.68
N THR A 70 11.60 15.52 -14.02
CA THR A 70 10.38 14.73 -14.32
C THR A 70 9.77 15.24 -15.63
N GLY A 71 10.67 15.53 -16.58
CA GLY A 71 10.37 16.05 -17.90
C GLY A 71 9.52 15.10 -18.76
N ILE A 72 9.23 15.57 -19.96
CA ILE A 72 8.36 14.87 -20.92
C ILE A 72 8.96 13.52 -21.32
N ASN A 73 10.29 13.44 -21.50
CA ASN A 73 10.98 12.23 -21.94
C ASN A 73 10.69 11.06 -20.98
N LEU A 74 10.83 11.28 -19.68
CA LEU A 74 10.60 10.25 -18.66
C LEU A 74 9.14 9.77 -18.62
N LYS A 75 8.19 10.68 -18.85
CA LYS A 75 6.75 10.34 -18.95
C LYS A 75 6.46 9.50 -20.19
N VAL A 76 7.03 9.87 -21.33
CA VAL A 76 6.86 9.15 -22.60
C VAL A 76 7.48 7.77 -22.51
N GLU A 77 8.72 7.66 -22.01
CA GLU A 77 9.41 6.39 -21.81
C GLU A 77 8.58 5.45 -20.93
N TRP A 78 8.06 5.94 -19.81
CA TRP A 78 7.18 5.17 -18.95
C TRP A 78 5.90 4.68 -19.66
N LEU A 79 5.27 5.52 -20.49
CA LEU A 79 4.08 5.12 -21.27
C LEU A 79 4.41 4.08 -22.34
N VAL A 80 5.55 4.23 -23.01
CA VAL A 80 6.05 3.29 -24.02
C VAL A 80 6.34 1.93 -23.39
N GLU A 81 7.04 1.90 -22.26
CA GLU A 81 7.32 0.68 -21.50
C GLU A 81 6.02 0.00 -21.05
N ARG A 82 5.04 0.75 -20.53
CA ARG A 82 3.74 0.17 -20.16
C ARG A 82 3.02 -0.46 -21.36
N ARG A 83 3.13 0.15 -22.54
CA ARG A 83 2.52 -0.37 -23.76
C ARG A 83 3.24 -1.60 -24.29
N SER A 84 4.57 -1.66 -24.20
CA SER A 84 5.35 -2.84 -24.60
C SER A 84 5.06 -4.04 -23.70
N LEU A 85 4.82 -3.79 -22.41
CA LEU A 85 4.36 -4.80 -21.44
C LEU A 85 2.87 -5.11 -21.53
N HIS A 86 2.15 -4.47 -22.46
CA HIS A 86 0.71 -4.61 -22.65
C HIS A 86 -0.11 -4.43 -21.38
N LEU A 87 0.32 -3.49 -20.54
CA LEU A 87 -0.42 -3.05 -19.36
C LEU A 87 -1.47 -2.01 -19.77
N GLU A 88 -2.38 -1.71 -18.85
CA GLU A 88 -3.37 -0.67 -19.06
C GLU A 88 -2.68 0.70 -19.16
N CYS A 89 -2.93 1.41 -20.27
CA CYS A 89 -2.49 2.80 -20.47
C CYS A 89 -3.59 3.77 -20.03
N PRO A 90 -3.24 5.03 -19.69
CA PRO A 90 -4.24 6.05 -19.41
C PRO A 90 -5.22 6.21 -20.58
N ASN A 91 -6.53 6.08 -20.30
CA ASN A 91 -7.59 6.15 -21.31
C ASN A 91 -8.23 7.55 -21.38
N ASP A 92 -7.45 8.58 -21.08
CA ASP A 92 -7.92 9.96 -21.10
C ASP A 92 -7.75 10.55 -22.52
N ARG A 93 -8.81 11.14 -23.08
CA ARG A 93 -8.79 11.74 -24.43
C ARG A 93 -7.79 12.90 -24.58
N ARG A 94 -7.27 13.42 -23.46
CA ARG A 94 -6.26 14.49 -23.39
C ARG A 94 -5.20 14.07 -22.37
N CYS A 95 -4.07 13.56 -22.86
CA CYS A 95 -2.90 13.27 -22.04
C CYS A 95 -1.91 14.44 -22.17
N ASP A 96 -1.95 15.36 -21.20
CA ASP A 96 -1.09 16.54 -21.20
C ASP A 96 0.25 16.21 -20.53
N LEU A 97 1.30 16.03 -21.33
CA LEU A 97 2.64 15.67 -20.83
C LEU A 97 3.42 16.85 -20.21
N GLY A 98 2.95 18.08 -20.43
CA GLY A 98 3.71 19.31 -20.15
C GLY A 98 3.97 19.60 -18.66
N SER A 99 3.17 19.08 -17.72
CA SER A 99 3.46 19.21 -16.29
C SER A 99 2.98 18.01 -15.50
N ASP A 100 3.65 17.71 -14.38
CA ASP A 100 3.27 16.57 -13.51
C ASP A 100 1.83 16.70 -13.01
N LEU A 101 1.41 17.92 -12.66
CA LEU A 101 0.04 18.20 -12.22
C LEU A 101 -1.01 17.91 -13.29
N ARG A 102 -0.68 18.11 -14.58
CA ARG A 102 -1.60 17.83 -15.68
C ARG A 102 -1.56 16.36 -16.07
N PHE A 103 -0.37 15.77 -16.09
CA PHE A 103 -0.16 14.37 -16.43
C PHE A 103 -0.80 13.44 -15.40
N CYS A 104 -0.65 13.74 -14.10
CA CYS A 104 -1.23 12.96 -13.01
C CYS A 104 -2.75 13.16 -12.83
N ARG A 105 -3.46 13.75 -13.80
CA ARG A 105 -4.93 13.81 -13.77
C ARG A 105 -5.54 12.53 -14.36
N GLY A 106 -6.81 12.29 -14.02
CA GLY A 106 -7.57 11.17 -14.58
C GLY A 106 -7.11 9.81 -14.06
N SER A 107 -6.72 8.94 -14.98
CA SER A 107 -6.43 7.52 -14.70
C SER A 107 -5.00 7.24 -14.18
N VAL A 108 -4.05 8.16 -14.37
CA VAL A 108 -2.64 7.99 -13.98
C VAL A 108 -2.45 7.69 -12.47
N PRO A 109 -3.10 8.37 -11.52
CA PRO A 109 -2.98 8.06 -10.09
C PRO A 109 -3.42 6.62 -9.76
N LEU A 110 -4.43 6.11 -10.46
CA LEU A 110 -4.89 4.73 -10.28
C LEU A 110 -3.85 3.73 -10.77
N LEU A 111 -3.19 4.00 -11.91
CA LEU A 111 -2.10 3.17 -12.42
C LEU A 111 -0.91 3.17 -11.45
N MET A 112 -0.52 4.34 -10.92
CA MET A 112 0.54 4.43 -9.91
C MET A 112 0.19 3.66 -8.64
N ARG A 113 -1.06 3.77 -8.17
CA ARG A 113 -1.56 2.99 -7.02
C ARG A 113 -1.51 1.50 -7.30
N ARG A 114 -1.95 1.07 -8.49
CA ARG A 114 -1.95 -0.33 -8.90
C ARG A 114 -0.54 -0.92 -8.99
N ARG A 115 0.44 -0.13 -9.45
CA ARG A 115 1.87 -0.49 -9.42
C ARG A 115 2.36 -0.67 -7.98
N ARG A 116 2.08 0.27 -7.07
CA ARG A 116 2.44 0.16 -5.64
C ARG A 116 1.81 -1.03 -4.92
N GLU A 117 0.59 -1.38 -5.30
CA GLU A 117 -0.11 -2.57 -4.76
C GLU A 117 0.34 -3.87 -5.45
N HIS A 118 1.31 -3.81 -6.37
CA HIS A 118 1.85 -4.93 -7.15
C HIS A 118 0.79 -5.71 -7.96
N VAL A 119 -0.37 -5.12 -8.22
CA VAL A 119 -1.51 -5.80 -8.85
C VAL A 119 -1.20 -6.18 -10.32
N GLU A 120 -0.32 -5.43 -10.99
CA GLU A 120 0.03 -5.68 -12.41
C GLU A 120 1.06 -6.81 -12.61
N CYS A 121 1.75 -7.25 -11.55
CA CYS A 121 2.87 -8.19 -11.63
C CYS A 121 2.47 -9.61 -12.10
N GLU A 122 1.23 -10.03 -11.89
CA GLU A 122 0.73 -11.35 -12.31
C GLU A 122 -0.21 -11.28 -13.53
N SER A 123 -0.29 -10.13 -14.19
CA SER A 123 -1.20 -9.93 -15.32
C SER A 123 -0.92 -10.89 -16.49
N ARG A 124 0.33 -11.36 -16.63
CA ARG A 124 0.74 -12.33 -17.66
C ARG A 124 1.79 -13.31 -17.12
N PRO A 125 1.84 -14.55 -17.65
CA PRO A 125 2.91 -15.48 -17.32
C PRO A 125 4.27 -14.91 -17.77
N GLY A 126 5.27 -14.94 -16.88
CA GLY A 126 6.65 -14.55 -17.20
C GLY A 126 7.02 -13.08 -16.96
N LEU A 127 6.09 -12.20 -16.59
CA LEU A 127 6.38 -10.77 -16.36
C LEU A 127 7.22 -10.51 -15.09
N GLY A 128 7.07 -11.34 -14.05
CA GLY A 128 7.75 -11.15 -12.77
C GLY A 128 7.24 -9.93 -11.99
N CYS A 129 8.07 -9.38 -11.10
CA CYS A 129 7.76 -8.19 -10.32
C CYS A 129 8.15 -6.93 -11.09
N LEU A 130 7.15 -6.18 -11.57
CA LEU A 130 7.37 -4.94 -12.32
C LEU A 130 7.98 -3.81 -11.49
N VAL A 131 7.76 -3.81 -10.18
CA VAL A 131 8.24 -2.73 -9.29
C VAL A 131 9.73 -2.87 -9.01
N TYR A 132 10.19 -4.09 -8.75
CA TYR A 132 11.58 -4.38 -8.37
C TYR A 132 12.42 -5.00 -9.49
N GLY A 133 11.82 -5.27 -10.66
CA GLY A 133 12.50 -5.93 -11.78
C GLY A 133 12.91 -7.39 -11.49
N THR A 134 12.31 -8.05 -10.49
CA THR A 134 12.67 -9.41 -10.09
C THR A 134 11.81 -10.47 -10.80
N LYS A 135 12.28 -11.72 -10.89
CA LYS A 135 11.50 -12.81 -11.52
C LYS A 135 10.23 -13.21 -10.76
N ARG A 136 10.15 -12.92 -9.47
CA ARG A 136 9.02 -13.28 -8.59
C ARG A 136 8.68 -12.11 -7.67
N CYS A 137 7.38 -11.85 -7.50
CA CYS A 137 6.89 -10.81 -6.59
C CYS A 137 6.61 -11.41 -5.20
N SER A 138 7.38 -10.98 -4.18
CA SER A 138 7.21 -11.39 -2.78
C SER A 138 6.08 -10.63 -2.07
N HIS A 139 5.88 -9.35 -2.43
CA HIS A 139 4.91 -8.43 -1.80
C HIS A 139 3.46 -8.66 -2.29
N ARG A 140 3.16 -9.92 -2.60
CA ARG A 140 1.88 -10.39 -3.12
C ARG A 140 0.83 -10.34 -2.00
N SER A 141 -0.17 -9.47 -2.13
CA SER A 141 -1.38 -9.62 -1.31
C SER A 141 -2.21 -10.78 -1.86
N LEU A 142 -1.94 -11.98 -1.33
CA LEU A 142 -2.75 -13.18 -1.60
C LEU A 142 -4.25 -12.94 -1.33
N LEU A 143 -4.57 -12.05 -0.37
CA LEU A 143 -5.94 -11.72 0.04
C LEU A 143 -6.75 -10.90 -0.96
N SER A 144 -6.13 -10.08 -1.80
CA SER A 144 -6.86 -9.21 -2.76
C SER A 144 -7.42 -10.00 -3.94
N ARG A 145 -7.03 -11.27 -4.07
CA ARG A 145 -7.24 -12.10 -5.26
C ARG A 145 -8.59 -12.83 -5.30
N SER A 146 -9.29 -12.98 -4.17
CA SER A 146 -10.47 -13.86 -4.10
C SER A 146 -11.80 -13.13 -4.01
N LEU A 147 -11.85 -11.86 -3.61
CA LEU A 147 -13.11 -11.14 -3.45
C LEU A 147 -13.12 -9.88 -4.30
N PRO A 148 -14.02 -9.79 -5.31
CA PRO A 148 -14.22 -8.56 -6.03
C PRO A 148 -14.50 -7.44 -5.03
N ARG A 149 -13.92 -6.25 -5.22
CA ARG A 149 -14.11 -5.10 -4.31
C ARG A 149 -15.59 -4.79 -4.05
N TRP A 150 -16.46 -5.03 -5.03
CA TRP A 150 -17.91 -4.94 -4.86
C TRP A 150 -18.48 -5.95 -3.87
N LEU A 151 -17.98 -7.19 -3.86
CA LEU A 151 -18.38 -8.21 -2.91
C LEU A 151 -17.92 -7.85 -1.49
N GLN A 152 -16.74 -7.27 -1.34
CA GLN A 152 -16.28 -6.80 -0.02
C GLN A 152 -17.15 -5.67 0.54
N ILE A 153 -17.59 -4.73 -0.30
CA ILE A 153 -18.48 -3.63 0.10
C ILE A 153 -19.89 -4.15 0.40
N LYS A 154 -20.39 -5.10 -0.40
CA LYS A 154 -21.70 -5.72 -0.14
C LYS A 154 -21.72 -6.55 1.13
N LEU A 155 -20.67 -7.34 1.36
CA LEU A 155 -20.58 -8.25 2.49
C LEU A 155 -20.48 -7.48 3.81
N THR A 156 -19.79 -6.33 3.86
CA THR A 156 -19.79 -5.49 5.07
C THR A 156 -21.16 -4.88 5.37
N ILE A 157 -21.92 -4.47 4.35
CA ILE A 157 -23.27 -3.92 4.53
C ILE A 157 -24.23 -5.02 5.01
N GLU A 158 -24.25 -6.18 4.35
CA GLU A 158 -25.14 -7.29 4.73
C GLU A 158 -24.78 -7.88 6.10
N VAL A 159 -23.49 -8.05 6.41
CA VAL A 159 -23.04 -8.51 7.74
C VAL A 159 -23.44 -7.52 8.83
N TRP A 160 -23.41 -6.21 8.55
CA TRP A 160 -23.87 -5.22 9.51
C TRP A 160 -25.35 -5.38 9.85
N TRP A 161 -26.22 -5.65 8.85
CA TRP A 161 -27.63 -5.95 9.08
C TRP A 161 -27.86 -7.25 9.84
N ILE A 162 -27.08 -8.30 9.55
CA ILE A 162 -27.16 -9.58 10.27
C ILE A 162 -26.78 -9.38 11.75
N VAL A 163 -25.72 -8.62 12.04
CA VAL A 163 -25.32 -8.30 13.41
C VAL A 163 -26.42 -7.50 14.11
N LEU A 164 -27.01 -6.52 13.44
CA LEU A 164 -28.11 -5.71 13.97
C LEU A 164 -29.34 -6.56 14.30
N ALA A 165 -29.66 -7.56 13.48
CA ALA A 165 -30.75 -8.51 13.72
C ALA A 165 -30.44 -9.54 14.83
N LEU A 166 -29.16 -9.85 15.08
CA LEU A 166 -28.73 -10.78 16.11
C LEU A 166 -28.80 -10.17 17.53
N ILE A 167 -28.61 -8.85 17.65
CA ILE A 167 -28.69 -8.13 18.93
C ILE A 167 -30.00 -8.41 19.70
N PRO A 168 -31.21 -8.20 19.15
CA PRO A 168 -32.46 -8.45 19.89
C PRO A 168 -32.66 -9.93 20.21
N ILE A 169 -32.15 -10.84 19.38
CA ILE A 169 -32.18 -12.28 19.65
C ILE A 169 -31.34 -12.59 20.88
N VAL A 170 -30.11 -12.09 20.94
CA VAL A 170 -29.22 -12.29 22.10
C VAL A 170 -29.83 -11.65 23.36
N PHE A 171 -30.40 -10.45 23.27
CA PHE A 171 -31.11 -9.82 24.39
C PHE A 171 -32.31 -10.65 24.87
N CYS A 172 -33.08 -11.24 23.94
CA CYS A 172 -34.20 -12.11 24.27
C CYS A 172 -33.73 -13.39 24.98
N TRP A 173 -32.62 -14.00 24.51
CA TRP A 173 -32.02 -15.18 25.14
C TRP A 173 -31.48 -14.88 26.53
N ILE A 174 -30.84 -13.73 26.74
CA ILE A 174 -30.37 -13.29 28.06
C ILE A 174 -31.56 -13.09 29.00
N TRP A 175 -32.63 -12.43 28.53
CA TRP A 175 -33.85 -12.24 29.32
C TRP A 175 -34.52 -13.58 29.69
N LEU A 176 -34.56 -14.54 28.78
CA LEU A 176 -35.08 -15.90 29.03
C LEU A 176 -34.19 -16.71 29.99
N ALA A 177 -32.87 -16.52 29.95
CA ALA A 177 -31.94 -17.14 30.89
C ALA A 177 -32.01 -16.53 32.29
N GLU A 178 -32.43 -15.27 32.39
CA GLU A 178 -32.61 -14.53 33.65
C GLU A 178 -34.01 -14.73 34.25
N LEU A 179 -34.93 -15.39 33.54
CA LEU A 179 -36.13 -15.98 34.15
C LEU A 179 -35.69 -17.19 34.98
N PRO A 180 -35.74 -17.12 36.32
CA PRO A 180 -35.37 -18.26 37.14
C PRO A 180 -36.30 -19.42 36.81
N TRP A 181 -35.74 -20.58 36.47
CA TRP A 181 -36.41 -21.88 36.37
C TRP A 181 -37.00 -22.36 37.73
N GLY A 182 -37.36 -21.44 38.63
CA GLY A 182 -37.75 -21.70 40.02
C GLY A 182 -39.25 -21.65 40.31
N SER A 183 -40.13 -21.41 39.32
CA SER A 183 -41.56 -21.21 39.59
C SER A 183 -42.51 -22.17 38.88
N ILE A 184 -42.01 -23.21 38.20
CA ILE A 184 -42.85 -24.22 37.52
C ILE A 184 -42.47 -25.63 37.99
N LEU A 185 -42.48 -25.84 39.30
CA LEU A 185 -42.65 -27.14 39.96
C LEU A 185 -43.14 -26.84 41.38
N GLY A 186 -44.37 -26.33 41.45
CA GLY A 186 -45.15 -26.32 42.69
C GLY A 186 -45.53 -27.75 43.03
N PHE A 187 -44.95 -28.25 44.12
CA PHE A 187 -45.50 -29.29 44.98
C PHE A 187 -45.66 -28.67 46.37
#